data_AF-A0A1W9MCI3-F1
#
_entry.id   AF-A0A1W9MCI3-F1
#
_cell.length_a   1.000
_cell.length_b   1.000
_cell.length_c   1.000
_cell.angle_alpha   90.00
_cell.angle_beta   90.00
_cell.angle_gamma   90.00
#
_symmetry.space_group_name_H-M   'P 1'
#
loop_
_entity.id
_entity.type
_entity.pdbx_description
1 polymer ?
#
loop_
_entity_poly.entity_id
_entity_poly.type
_entity_poly.pdbx_seq_one_letter_code
_entity_poly.pdbx_strand_id
1 'polypeptide(L)'
;IIETHSENLLLRIQRRLAENYLKKEPDPNITSDNIAVYFIENQNGQSIAHKISLNDRGEFEDMPEGFKRFFTDDFEEIMKITASLAQINLQKHNQVMN
;
A
#
# COMPACT_ATOMS: atom_id res chain seq x y z
N ILE A 1 -0.31 -12.04 -15.14
CA ILE A 1 0.55 -10.87 -15.42
C ILE A 1 1.79 -11.04 -14.57
N ILE A 2 2.98 -11.09 -15.18
CA ILE A 2 4.27 -11.10 -14.46
C ILE A 2 4.92 -9.77 -14.81
N GLU A 3 5.05 -8.88 -13.82
CA GLU A 3 5.69 -7.57 -14.00
C GLU A 3 6.89 -7.44 -13.06
N THR A 4 7.98 -6.88 -13.57
CA THR A 4 9.20 -6.53 -12.83
C THR A 4 9.01 -5.33 -11.89
N HIS A 5 7.87 -4.65 -11.95
CA HIS A 5 7.47 -3.54 -11.08
C HIS A 5 6.08 -3.76 -10.46
N SER A 6 5.81 -4.96 -9.96
CA SER A 6 4.54 -5.35 -9.33
C SER A 6 4.05 -4.41 -8.23
N GLU A 7 4.96 -3.69 -7.57
CA GLU A 7 4.67 -2.66 -6.56
C GLU A 7 3.73 -1.57 -7.10
N ASN A 8 4.01 -1.05 -8.30
CA ASN A 8 3.18 0.00 -8.90
C ASN A 8 1.74 -0.47 -9.16
N LEU A 9 1.57 -1.73 -9.54
CA LEU A 9 0.26 -2.33 -9.73
C LEU A 9 -0.46 -2.48 -8.39
N LEU A 10 0.22 -2.99 -7.37
CA LEU A 10 -0.34 -3.12 -6.02
C LEU A 10 -0.76 -1.77 -5.46
N LEU A 11 0.06 -0.72 -5.59
CA LEU A 11 -0.29 0.64 -5.17
C LEU A 11 -1.53 1.17 -5.90
N ARG A 12 -1.66 0.91 -7.21
CA ARG A 12 -2.86 1.30 -7.98
C ARG A 12 -4.11 0.53 -7.54
N ILE A 13 -3.97 -0.74 -7.19
CA ILE A 13 -5.06 -1.55 -6.66
C ILE A 13 -5.53 -0.99 -5.32
N GLN A 14 -4.61 -0.80 -4.37
CA GLN A 14 -4.89 -0.23 -3.05
C GLN A 14 -5.60 1.14 -3.20
N ARG A 15 -5.07 2.02 -4.07
CA ARG A 15 -5.68 3.32 -4.35
C ARG A 15 -7.09 3.20 -4.91
N ARG A 16 -7.34 2.29 -5.87
CA ARG A 16 -8.66 2.11 -6.48
C ARG A 16 -9.70 1.62 -5.47
N LEU A 17 -9.32 0.70 -4.59
CA LEU A 17 -10.19 0.25 -3.50
C LEU A 17 -10.51 1.40 -2.54
N ALA A 18 -9.49 2.14 -2.08
CA ALA A 18 -9.67 3.30 -1.21
C ALA A 18 -10.55 4.40 -1.84
N GLU A 19 -10.31 4.75 -3.10
CA GLU A 19 -11.13 5.70 -3.86
C GLU A 19 -12.58 5.22 -3.99
N ASN A 20 -12.80 3.91 -4.18
CA ASN A 20 -14.15 3.35 -4.25
C ASN A 20 -14.86 3.37 -2.89
N TYR A 21 -14.15 3.02 -1.82
CA TYR A 21 -14.66 3.04 -0.44
C TYR A 21 -15.15 4.42 0.01
N LEU A 22 -14.55 5.50 -0.50
CA LEU A 22 -14.93 6.88 -0.20
C LEU A 22 -16.16 7.40 -0.97
N LYS A 23 -16.62 6.68 -2.00
CA LYS A 23 -17.78 7.12 -2.80
C LYS A 23 -19.08 6.94 -2.02
N LYS A 24 -20.00 7.90 -2.19
CA LYS A 24 -21.40 7.75 -1.72
C LYS A 24 -22.12 6.58 -2.40
N GLU A 25 -21.77 6.33 -3.67
CA GLU A 25 -22.26 5.24 -4.50
C GLU A 25 -21.05 4.47 -5.04
N PRO A 26 -20.53 3.46 -4.31
CA PRO A 26 -19.38 2.67 -4.72
C PRO A 26 -19.72 1.74 -5.90
N ASP A 27 -18.74 1.48 -6.77
CA ASP A 27 -18.85 0.46 -7.82
C ASP A 27 -18.78 -0.93 -7.17
N PRO A 28 -19.83 -1.77 -7.28
CA PRO A 28 -19.87 -3.08 -6.65
C PRO A 28 -18.86 -4.08 -7.23
N ASN A 29 -18.23 -3.77 -8.36
CA ASN A 29 -17.19 -4.62 -8.96
C ASN A 29 -15.79 -4.32 -8.43
N ILE A 30 -15.60 -3.20 -7.72
CA ILE A 30 -14.32 -2.78 -7.17
C ILE A 30 -14.33 -3.09 -5.67
N THR A 31 -14.16 -4.37 -5.35
CA THR A 31 -14.11 -4.92 -3.98
C THR A 31 -12.90 -5.82 -3.81
N SER A 32 -12.45 -6.01 -2.58
CA SER A 32 -11.34 -6.90 -2.27
C SER A 32 -11.61 -8.35 -2.63
N ASP A 33 -12.86 -8.79 -2.60
CA ASP A 33 -13.26 -10.18 -2.94
C ASP A 33 -12.91 -10.55 -4.40
N ASN A 34 -12.81 -9.55 -5.28
CA ASN A 34 -12.42 -9.75 -6.67
C ASN A 34 -10.90 -9.79 -6.88
N ILE A 35 -10.11 -9.74 -5.81
CA ILE A 35 -8.65 -9.59 -5.85
C ILE A 35 -8.01 -10.63 -4.93
N ALA A 36 -7.06 -11.39 -5.48
CA ALA A 36 -6.26 -12.32 -4.70
C ALA A 36 -4.77 -11.99 -4.85
N VAL A 37 -4.09 -11.79 -3.72
CA VAL A 37 -2.65 -11.50 -3.68
C VAL A 37 -1.93 -12.70 -3.07
N TYR A 38 -0.93 -13.19 -3.80
CA TYR A 38 -0.05 -14.25 -3.35
C TYR A 38 1.40 -13.77 -3.42
N PHE A 39 2.11 -13.92 -2.31
CA PHE A 39 3.54 -13.68 -2.24
C PHE A 39 4.26 -15.02 -2.18
N ILE A 40 5.20 -15.20 -3.11
CA ILE A 40 6.00 -16.43 -3.19
C ILE A 40 7.42 -16.08 -2.76
N GLU A 41 7.93 -16.77 -1.75
CA GLU A 41 9.32 -16.64 -1.33
C GLU A 41 10.03 -17.99 -1.28
N ASN A 42 11.36 -17.95 -1.38
CA ASN A 42 12.18 -19.14 -1.20
C ASN A 42 12.59 -19.23 0.28
N GLN A 43 12.18 -20.30 0.95
CA GLN A 43 12.65 -20.64 2.28
C GLN A 43 13.37 -21.99 2.20
N ASN A 44 14.68 -22.00 2.46
CA ASN A 44 15.52 -23.20 2.47
C ASN A 44 15.42 -24.06 1.20
N GLY A 45 15.37 -23.42 0.02
CA GLY A 45 15.28 -24.12 -1.26
C GLY A 45 13.85 -24.55 -1.64
N GLN A 46 12.85 -24.27 -0.80
CA GLN A 46 11.44 -24.53 -1.10
C GLN A 46 10.71 -23.23 -1.42
N SER A 47 9.81 -23.27 -2.39
CA SER A 47 8.90 -22.16 -2.68
C SER A 47 7.70 -22.22 -1.74
N ILE A 48 7.55 -21.21 -0.89
CA ILE A 48 6.42 -21.06 0.02
C ILE A 48 5.50 -19.97 -0.53
N ALA A 49 4.21 -20.29 -0.63
CA ALA A 49 3.18 -19.36 -1.07
C ALA A 49 2.39 -18.83 0.13
N HIS A 50 2.38 -17.51 0.28
CA HIS A 50 1.60 -16.81 1.29
C HIS A 50 0.43 -16.11 0.62
N LYS A 51 -0.79 -16.40 1.09
CA LYS A 51 -1.95 -15.57 0.73
C LYS A 51 -1.90 -14.31 1.58
N ILE A 52 -2.01 -13.15 0.94
CA ILE A 52 -2.07 -11.86 1.62
C ILE A 52 -3.52 -11.39 1.58
N SER A 53 -4.05 -11.04 2.75
CA SER A 53 -5.40 -10.49 2.88
C SER A 53 -5.37 -9.01 2.49
N LEU A 54 -6.39 -8.57 1.76
CA LEU A 54 -6.61 -7.20 1.34
C LEU A 54 -8.05 -6.86 1.68
N ASN A 55 -8.30 -5.70 2.29
CA ASN A 55 -9.65 -5.24 2.61
C ASN A 55 -10.14 -4.17 1.62
N ASP A 56 -11.42 -3.80 1.69
CA ASP A 56 -12.02 -2.80 0.78
C ASP A 56 -11.46 -1.38 0.94
N ARG A 57 -10.70 -1.09 2.00
CA ARG A 57 -9.97 0.17 2.15
C ARG A 57 -8.66 0.17 1.38
N GLY A 58 -8.29 -0.96 0.78
CA GLY A 58 -7.02 -1.15 0.11
C GLY A 58 -5.86 -1.40 1.08
N GLU A 59 -6.12 -1.86 2.31
CA GLU A 59 -5.08 -2.17 3.28
C GLU A 59 -4.73 -3.66 3.25
N PHE A 60 -3.44 -3.99 3.29
CA PHE A 60 -2.99 -5.36 3.45
C PHE A 60 -3.00 -5.80 4.92
N GLU A 61 -3.50 -7.01 5.17
CA GLU A 61 -3.59 -7.63 6.49
C GLU A 61 -2.71 -8.90 6.52
N ASP A 62 -2.15 -9.22 7.69
CA ASP A 62 -1.32 -10.42 7.92
C ASP A 62 -0.14 -10.61 6.95
N MET A 63 0.52 -9.52 6.56
CA MET A 63 1.64 -9.55 5.62
C MET A 63 2.85 -10.36 6.14
N PRO A 64 3.40 -11.31 5.36
CA PRO A 64 4.67 -11.96 5.64
C PRO A 64 5.82 -10.95 5.76
N GLU A 65 6.83 -11.26 6.57
CA GLU A 65 7.99 -10.38 6.77
C GLU A 65 8.72 -10.08 5.45
N GLY A 66 8.92 -11.10 4.60
CA GLY A 66 9.53 -10.93 3.28
C GLY A 66 8.75 -9.97 2.38
N PHE A 67 7.41 -9.95 2.47
CA PHE A 67 6.58 -9.01 1.72
C PHE A 67 6.73 -7.58 2.23
N LYS A 68 6.72 -7.37 3.55
CA LYS A 68 6.94 -6.04 4.16
C LYS A 68 8.28 -5.47 3.73
N ARG A 69 9.35 -6.23 3.93
CA ARG A 69 10.71 -5.78 3.59
C ARG A 69 10.87 -5.43 2.10
N PHE A 70 10.15 -6.11 1.21
CA PHE A 70 10.27 -5.89 -0.22
C PHE A 70 9.38 -4.74 -0.74
N PHE A 71 8.20 -4.52 -0.15
CA PHE A 71 7.18 -3.62 -0.71
C PHE A 71 6.79 -2.43 0.19
N THR A 72 7.08 -2.45 1.49
CA THR A 72 6.61 -1.40 2.42
C THR A 72 7.70 -0.48 2.92
N ASP A 73 8.95 -0.93 3.00
CA ASP A 73 10.05 -0.16 3.62
C ASP A 73 10.29 1.19 2.92
N ASP A 74 10.41 1.19 1.59
CA ASP A 74 10.61 2.40 0.79
C ASP A 74 9.41 3.36 0.88
N PHE A 75 8.20 2.80 0.92
CA PHE A 75 6.97 3.57 1.04
C PHE A 75 6.85 4.26 2.41
N GLU A 76 7.14 3.54 3.50
CA GLU A 76 7.13 4.11 4.85
C GLU A 76 8.13 5.26 4.98
N GLU A 77 9.32 5.12 4.39
CA GLU A 77 10.34 6.17 4.43
C GLU A 77 9.88 7.42 3.69
N ILE A 78 9.30 7.26 2.49
CA ILE A 78 8.72 8.39 1.72
C ILE A 78 7.61 9.09 2.50
N MET A 79 6.76 8.35 3.22
CA MET A 79 5.69 8.92 4.04
C MET A 79 6.25 9.72 5.23
N LYS A 80 7.29 9.22 5.90
CA LYS A 80 7.99 9.94 6.99
C LYS A 80 8.62 11.23 6.49
N ILE A 81 9.27 11.21 5.33
CA ILE A 81 9.85 12.40 4.68
C ILE A 81 8.74 13.40 4.37
N THR A 82 7.65 12.96 3.74
CA THR A 82 6.52 13.83 3.35
C THR A 82 5.86 14.48 4.58
N ALA A 83 5.64 13.71 5.64
CA ALA A 83 5.09 14.21 6.89
C ALA A 83 5.99 15.28 7.53
N SER A 84 7.31 15.05 7.51
CA SER A 84 8.30 16.01 8.02
C SER A 84 8.32 17.32 7.21
N LEU A 85 8.26 17.22 5.88
CA LEU A 85 8.18 18.39 5.00
C LEU A 85 6.90 19.20 5.22
N ALA A 86 5.77 18.53 5.43
CA ALA A 86 4.50 19.19 5.75
C ALA A 86 4.60 19.98 7.07
N GLN A 87 5.22 19.41 8.10
CA GLN A 87 5.44 20.10 9.38
C GLN A 87 6.33 21.35 9.23
N ILE A 88 7.42 21.23 8.46
CA ILE A 88 8.32 22.37 8.19
C ILE A 88 7.55 23.51 7.51
N ASN A 89 6.69 23.20 6.53
CA ASN A 89 5.92 24.21 5.82
C ASN A 89 4.91 24.92 6.74
N LEU A 90 4.24 24.19 7.63
CA LEU A 90 3.33 24.77 8.63
C LEU A 90 4.07 25.69 9.61
N GLN A 91 5.27 25.30 10.07
CA GLN A 91 6.08 26.13 10.97
C GLN A 91 6.53 27.43 10.30
N LYS A 92 6.98 27.37 9.04
CA LYS A 92 7.37 28.56 8.27
C LYS A 92 6.19 29.50 8.05
N HIS A 93 5.00 28.97 7.75
CA HIS A 93 3.81 29.78 7.58
C HIS A 93 3.44 30.54 8.86
N ASN A 94 3.55 29.89 10.03
CA ASN A 94 3.27 30.51 11.32
C ASN A 94 4.33 31.54 11.76
N GLN A 95 5.57 31.44 11.28
CA GLN A 95 6.63 32.41 11.56
C GLN A 95 6.55 33.68 10.72
N VAL A 96 5.86 33.66 9.58
CA VAL A 96 5.70 34.84 8.69
C VAL A 96 4.47 35.67 9.09
N MET A 97 3.56 35.11 9.88
CA MET A 97 2.31 35.75 10.34
C MET A 97 2.41 36.38 11.75
N ASN A 98 3.55 36.22 12.42
CA ASN A 98 3.90 36.89 13.69
C ASN A 98 5.00 37.93 13.45
#